data_AF-A0AAD7JXU1-F1
#
_entry.id   AF-A0AAD7JXU1-F1
#
_cell.length_a   1.000
_cell.length_b   1.000
_cell.length_c   1.000
_cell.angle_alpha   90.00
_cell.angle_beta   90.00
_cell.angle_gamma   90.00
#
_symmetry.space_group_name_H-M   'P 1'
#
loop_
_entity.id
_entity.type
_entity.pdbx_description
1 polymer ?
#
loop_
_entity_poly.entity_id
_entity_poly.type
_entity_poly.pdbx_seq_one_letter_code
_entity_poly.pdbx_strand_id
1 'polypeptide(L)'
;MTQRSFLKPVPVAGSSTAISSSNGKTMQVFCGSRVLVAGAGKSVLSTLVAEKKLYKAMEDSPPPPAVAFFYYDFRNKETQTVEIALRRIVLQLSAQSPHPYRVLDEHYNLSNGQTLPCFQDLQQILEQLLREIGRTYIILDALDECDVGEFDQLVDLVSALRAWAETPLHLLFTSQPRPVFTEGFEGIPCIPLGFYVTEEDIRFFIGDEIKTKSKYKQWRGQDQIVERIARKSKGMFRLAGCLLLELARCKRTNKLEEVLENLPNDLFEVYERFLKKIDQEDWVYVEATLRYRRKANTTTIFDWLEGLIIEIKGSNETRVQLAHASVQDYLLSNQFHAKFGCDLNEGRSHTFIAQTCISYLLYFGDHPLEEETIPNYPLAVYAANQWCIHLLQCHDRAILFGAAMQLLEDESQQYKALWCLRWDELKLPAGSPLHFRAATRCRGGNSRFSSS
;
A
#
# COMPACT_ATOMS: atom_id res chain seq x y z
N MET A 1 -26.22 15.19 -1.77
CA MET A 1 -25.91 14.08 -2.71
C MET A 1 -27.22 13.66 -3.38
N THR A 2 -27.51 14.26 -4.54
CA THR A 2 -28.72 13.97 -5.32
C THR A 2 -28.35 13.01 -6.45
N GLN A 3 -29.16 11.97 -6.58
CA GLN A 3 -29.12 10.93 -7.60
C GLN A 3 -28.87 11.51 -9.01
N ARG A 4 -27.85 11.01 -9.71
CA ARG A 4 -27.90 10.80 -11.16
C ARG A 4 -26.98 9.65 -11.55
N SER A 5 -27.52 8.80 -12.41
CA SER A 5 -27.01 7.56 -12.96
C SER A 5 -25.57 7.66 -13.50
N PHE A 6 -24.60 7.12 -12.76
CA PHE A 6 -23.20 6.98 -13.19
C PHE A 6 -22.97 5.97 -14.32
N LEU A 7 -24.01 5.30 -14.80
CA LEU A 7 -23.92 4.36 -15.92
C LEU A 7 -25.21 4.47 -16.73
N LYS A 8 -25.23 5.31 -17.76
CA LYS A 8 -26.10 5.04 -18.91
C LYS A 8 -25.33 4.05 -19.80
N PRO A 9 -25.85 2.84 -20.05
CA PRO A 9 -25.23 1.95 -21.02
C PRO A 9 -25.32 2.60 -22.39
N VAL A 10 -24.17 2.97 -22.96
CA VAL A 10 -24.08 3.28 -24.39
C VAL A 10 -24.07 1.93 -25.11
N PRO A 11 -25.04 1.64 -26.00
CA PRO A 11 -25.05 0.38 -26.73
C PRO A 11 -23.94 0.42 -27.77
N VAL A 12 -22.80 -0.22 -27.46
CA VAL A 12 -21.84 -0.62 -28.48
C VAL A 12 -22.33 -1.96 -29.02
N ALA A 13 -22.63 -1.99 -30.32
CA ALA A 13 -22.96 -3.21 -31.04
C ALA A 13 -21.79 -4.20 -30.88
N GLY A 14 -21.99 -5.25 -30.08
CA GLY A 14 -21.09 -6.41 -30.04
C GLY A 14 -20.21 -6.64 -28.80
N SER A 15 -20.62 -6.26 -27.58
CA SER A 15 -20.03 -6.85 -26.34
C SER A 15 -20.86 -6.61 -25.07
N SER A 16 -22.15 -6.93 -25.10
CA SER A 16 -22.93 -7.09 -23.86
C SER A 16 -22.83 -8.53 -23.36
N THR A 17 -21.80 -8.88 -22.60
CA THR A 17 -21.79 -10.16 -21.89
C THR A 17 -21.10 -10.02 -20.54
N ALA A 18 -21.84 -9.47 -19.57
CA ALA A 18 -21.78 -10.09 -18.25
C ALA A 18 -22.26 -11.54 -18.47
N ILE A 19 -21.34 -12.51 -18.42
CA ILE A 19 -21.74 -13.91 -18.44
C ILE A 19 -22.33 -14.18 -17.05
N SER A 20 -23.63 -13.94 -16.90
CA SER A 20 -24.40 -14.61 -15.87
C SER A 20 -24.45 -16.08 -16.27
N SER A 21 -23.71 -16.93 -15.56
CA SER A 21 -23.98 -18.36 -15.70
C SER A 21 -25.37 -18.64 -15.12
N SER A 22 -26.05 -19.67 -15.63
CA SER A 22 -27.34 -20.16 -15.13
C SER A 22 -27.34 -20.51 -13.63
N ASN A 23 -26.17 -20.49 -12.98
CA ASN A 23 -25.95 -20.87 -11.59
C ASN A 23 -25.69 -19.66 -10.66
N GLY A 24 -25.95 -18.43 -11.11
CA GLY A 24 -25.86 -17.22 -10.27
C GLY A 24 -24.45 -16.70 -10.00
N LYS A 25 -23.42 -17.28 -10.62
CA LYS A 25 -22.03 -16.79 -10.53
C LYS A 25 -21.80 -15.65 -11.50
N THR A 26 -21.13 -14.59 -11.04
CA THR A 26 -20.56 -13.57 -11.94
C THR A 26 -19.14 -13.23 -11.51
N MET A 27 -18.20 -13.30 -12.45
CA MET A 27 -16.82 -12.88 -12.22
C MET A 27 -16.53 -11.71 -13.16
N GLN A 28 -16.00 -10.62 -12.59
CA GLN A 28 -15.66 -9.41 -13.32
C GLN A 28 -14.26 -8.95 -12.93
N VAL A 29 -13.40 -8.79 -13.91
CA VAL A 29 -12.08 -8.19 -13.73
C VAL A 29 -12.14 -6.75 -14.23
N PHE A 30 -11.75 -5.78 -13.42
CA PHE A 30 -11.45 -4.43 -13.88
C PHE A 30 -9.96 -4.34 -14.23
N CYS A 31 -9.62 -4.56 -15.49
CA CYS A 31 -8.26 -4.33 -15.96
C CYS A 31 -8.07 -2.86 -16.34
N GLY A 32 -6.85 -2.34 -16.21
CA GLY A 32 -6.48 -1.16 -16.99
C GLY A 32 -6.61 -1.43 -18.49
N SER A 33 -6.87 -0.39 -19.28
CA SER A 33 -6.80 -0.41 -20.75
C SER A 33 -5.44 -0.93 -21.24
N ARG A 34 -5.30 -1.30 -22.51
CA ARG A 34 -3.99 -1.56 -23.16
C ARG A 34 -2.95 -0.43 -23.00
N VAL A 35 -3.40 0.77 -22.63
CA VAL A 35 -2.56 1.87 -22.17
C VAL A 35 -2.47 1.81 -20.64
N LEU A 36 -1.25 1.74 -20.11
CA LEU A 36 -0.96 1.80 -18.67
C LEU A 36 -1.54 3.10 -18.09
N VAL A 37 -2.68 3.01 -17.41
CA VAL A 37 -3.25 4.15 -16.68
C VAL A 37 -3.25 3.84 -15.19
N ALA A 38 -2.09 4.03 -14.57
CA ALA A 38 -1.97 4.13 -13.13
C ALA A 38 -2.75 5.38 -12.67
N GLY A 39 -3.59 5.25 -11.63
CA GLY A 39 -4.38 6.38 -11.13
C GLY A 39 -5.71 6.68 -11.85
N ALA A 40 -6.26 5.73 -12.62
CA ALA A 40 -7.62 5.79 -13.19
C ALA A 40 -8.76 5.60 -12.16
N GLY A 41 -8.45 5.38 -10.88
CA GLY A 41 -9.46 5.20 -9.83
C GLY A 41 -9.93 3.77 -9.60
N LYS A 42 -9.18 2.76 -10.04
CA LYS A 42 -9.52 1.32 -9.86
C LYS A 42 -9.79 0.96 -8.39
N SER A 43 -8.84 1.30 -7.51
CA SER A 43 -8.94 1.06 -6.06
C SER A 43 -10.07 1.84 -5.38
N VAL A 44 -10.42 3.01 -5.93
CA VAL A 44 -11.57 3.79 -5.46
C VAL A 44 -12.86 3.09 -5.86
N LEU A 45 -12.95 2.59 -7.08
CA LEU A 45 -14.13 1.84 -7.56
C LEU A 45 -14.32 0.53 -6.80
N SER A 46 -13.27 -0.26 -6.57
CA SER A 46 -13.36 -1.52 -5.82
C SER A 46 -13.83 -1.27 -4.39
N THR A 47 -13.28 -0.25 -3.72
CA THR A 47 -13.72 0.19 -2.39
C THR A 47 -15.17 0.69 -2.40
N LEU A 48 -15.59 1.47 -3.39
CA LEU A 48 -16.99 1.93 -3.50
C LEU A 48 -17.97 0.77 -3.72
N VAL A 49 -17.56 -0.28 -4.45
CA VAL A 49 -18.37 -1.50 -4.59
C VAL A 49 -18.51 -2.21 -3.24
N ALA A 50 -17.40 -2.35 -2.51
CA ALA A 50 -17.37 -2.89 -1.15
C ALA A 50 -18.27 -2.10 -0.19
N GLU A 51 -18.17 -0.78 -0.20
CA GLU A 51 -18.84 0.10 0.78
C GLU A 51 -20.29 0.47 0.43
N LYS A 52 -20.63 0.70 -0.84
CA LYS A 52 -21.94 1.30 -1.18
C LYS A 52 -22.93 0.32 -1.79
N LYS A 53 -22.46 -0.63 -2.60
CA LYS A 53 -23.36 -1.59 -3.25
C LYS A 53 -23.61 -2.80 -2.37
N LEU A 54 -22.59 -3.27 -1.68
CA LEU A 54 -22.71 -4.45 -0.84
C LEU A 54 -23.46 -4.15 0.46
N TYR A 55 -23.18 -3.05 1.15
CA TYR A 55 -23.97 -2.64 2.32
C TYR A 55 -25.46 -2.45 2.02
N LYS A 56 -25.81 -1.89 0.85
CA LYS A 56 -27.22 -1.83 0.42
C LYS A 56 -27.81 -3.20 0.11
N ALA A 57 -27.04 -4.09 -0.53
CA ALA A 57 -27.48 -5.46 -0.77
C ALA A 57 -27.66 -6.26 0.54
N MET A 58 -26.97 -5.89 1.63
CA MET A 58 -27.18 -6.44 2.96
C MET A 58 -28.52 -6.00 3.58
N GLU A 59 -29.02 -4.80 3.24
CA GLU A 59 -30.33 -4.29 3.70
C GLU A 59 -31.50 -4.85 2.87
N ASP A 60 -31.32 -5.00 1.55
CA ASP A 60 -32.42 -5.27 0.62
C ASP A 60 -32.74 -6.77 0.40
N SER A 61 -31.91 -7.71 0.87
CA SER A 61 -32.12 -9.16 0.63
C SER A 61 -31.54 -10.04 1.75
N PRO A 62 -32.35 -10.50 2.72
CA PRO A 62 -31.91 -11.45 3.74
C PRO A 62 -31.87 -12.89 3.20
N PRO A 63 -30.84 -13.70 3.53
CA PRO A 63 -29.67 -13.33 4.32
C PRO A 63 -28.68 -12.46 3.53
N PRO A 64 -28.02 -11.49 4.21
CA PRO A 64 -27.09 -10.58 3.56
C PRO A 64 -25.92 -11.35 2.92
N PRO A 65 -25.39 -10.92 1.77
CA PRO A 65 -24.23 -11.55 1.17
C PRO A 65 -22.98 -11.31 2.05
N ALA A 66 -22.11 -12.32 2.17
CA ALA A 66 -20.82 -12.11 2.80
C ALA A 66 -19.85 -11.38 1.86
N VAL A 67 -18.96 -10.59 2.44
CA VAL A 67 -17.98 -9.80 1.70
C VAL A 67 -16.60 -10.02 2.27
N ALA A 68 -15.64 -10.36 1.43
CA ALA A 68 -14.23 -10.34 1.76
C ALA A 68 -13.47 -9.45 0.79
N PHE A 69 -12.51 -8.70 1.30
CA PHE A 69 -11.64 -7.87 0.48
C PHE A 69 -10.18 -8.04 0.89
N PHE A 70 -9.28 -7.91 -0.08
CA PHE A 70 -7.86 -7.85 0.15
C PHE A 70 -7.23 -6.85 -0.81
N TYR A 71 -6.33 -6.02 -0.29
CA TYR A 71 -5.60 -5.02 -1.06
C TYR A 71 -4.15 -5.46 -1.10
N TYR A 72 -3.66 -5.81 -2.29
CA TYR A 72 -2.23 -5.95 -2.50
C TYR A 72 -1.59 -4.56 -2.38
N ASP A 73 -0.43 -4.51 -1.74
CA ASP A 73 0.31 -3.28 -1.55
C ASP A 73 1.80 -3.53 -1.85
N PHE A 74 2.29 -2.94 -2.94
CA PHE A 74 3.68 -3.00 -3.37
C PHE A 74 4.66 -2.49 -2.29
N ARG A 75 4.17 -1.71 -1.32
CA ARG A 75 4.97 -1.15 -0.23
C ARG A 75 5.12 -2.13 0.93
N ASN A 76 4.24 -3.12 1.06
CA ASN A 76 4.25 -4.08 2.14
C ASN A 76 4.48 -5.49 1.61
N LYS A 77 5.70 -6.01 1.78
CA LYS A 77 6.09 -7.35 1.34
C LYS A 77 5.20 -8.46 1.95
N GLU A 78 4.64 -8.24 3.14
CA GLU A 78 3.70 -9.20 3.73
C GLU A 78 2.39 -9.29 2.94
N THR A 79 1.92 -8.21 2.32
CA THR A 79 0.67 -8.23 1.55
C THR A 79 0.84 -8.67 0.10
N GLN A 80 2.06 -9.03 -0.32
CA GLN A 80 2.37 -9.40 -1.70
C GLN A 80 2.26 -10.90 -1.99
N THR A 81 1.96 -11.72 -0.97
CA THR A 81 1.83 -13.18 -1.12
C THR A 81 0.38 -13.61 -1.26
N VAL A 82 0.15 -14.64 -2.08
CA VAL A 82 -1.20 -15.18 -2.30
C VAL A 82 -1.70 -15.89 -1.05
N GLU A 83 -0.80 -16.53 -0.32
CA GLU A 83 -1.12 -17.19 0.95
C GLU A 83 -1.69 -16.19 1.98
N ILE A 84 -1.08 -15.01 2.13
CA ILE A 84 -1.57 -14.01 3.09
C ILE A 84 -2.92 -13.46 2.64
N ALA A 85 -3.12 -13.22 1.35
CA ALA A 85 -4.42 -12.84 0.81
C ALA A 85 -5.49 -13.88 1.16
N LEU A 86 -5.20 -15.16 0.92
CA LEU A 86 -6.11 -16.26 1.20
C LEU A 86 -6.44 -16.39 2.69
N ARG A 87 -5.45 -16.29 3.57
CA ARG A 87 -5.66 -16.28 5.03
C ARG A 87 -6.60 -15.15 5.46
N ARG A 88 -6.43 -13.95 4.91
CA ARG A 88 -7.26 -12.77 5.24
C ARG A 88 -8.69 -12.91 4.74
N ILE A 89 -8.88 -13.51 3.57
CA ILE A 89 -10.22 -13.80 3.02
C ILE A 89 -10.92 -14.83 3.89
N VAL A 90 -10.25 -15.94 4.20
CA VAL A 90 -10.78 -17.00 5.07
C VAL A 90 -11.18 -16.43 6.43
N LEU A 91 -10.36 -15.59 7.05
CA LEU A 91 -10.66 -14.98 8.34
C LEU A 91 -11.91 -14.07 8.28
N GLN A 92 -12.00 -13.22 7.24
CA GLN A 92 -13.16 -12.32 7.05
C GLN A 92 -14.46 -13.09 6.82
N LEU A 93 -14.43 -14.15 6.00
CA LEU A 93 -15.61 -14.98 5.71
C LEU A 93 -15.97 -15.84 6.91
N SER A 94 -14.99 -16.36 7.65
CA SER A 94 -15.24 -17.14 8.87
C SER A 94 -16.01 -16.33 9.90
N ALA A 95 -15.72 -15.03 10.06
CA ALA A 95 -16.46 -14.15 10.96
C ALA A 95 -17.91 -13.87 10.52
N GLN A 96 -18.20 -14.03 9.23
CA GLN A 96 -19.52 -13.81 8.61
C GLN A 96 -20.30 -15.11 8.37
N SER A 97 -19.70 -16.28 8.64
CA SER A 97 -20.38 -17.57 8.55
C SER A 97 -21.52 -17.65 9.57
N PRO A 98 -22.61 -18.39 9.29
CA PRO A 98 -23.63 -18.72 10.28
C PRO A 98 -23.05 -19.35 11.56
N HIS A 99 -21.90 -20.04 11.46
CA HIS A 99 -21.17 -20.61 12.59
C HIS A 99 -19.75 -20.04 12.61
N PRO A 100 -19.55 -18.85 13.24
CA PRO A 100 -18.27 -18.17 13.17
C PRO A 100 -17.11 -19.03 13.64
N TYR A 101 -16.05 -19.08 12.84
CA TYR A 101 -14.80 -19.80 13.10
C TYR A 101 -14.91 -21.34 13.23
N ARG A 102 -16.10 -21.94 13.13
CA ARG A 102 -16.29 -23.39 13.28
C ARG A 102 -15.38 -24.20 12.35
N VAL A 103 -15.34 -23.84 11.07
CA VAL A 103 -14.49 -24.52 10.06
C VAL A 103 -13.00 -24.40 10.41
N LEU A 104 -12.59 -23.25 10.96
CA LEU A 104 -11.22 -23.03 11.40
C LEU A 104 -10.89 -23.85 12.64
N ASP A 105 -11.81 -23.93 13.61
CA ASP A 105 -11.66 -24.72 14.82
C ASP A 105 -11.60 -26.22 14.49
N GLU A 106 -12.45 -26.72 13.58
CA GLU A 106 -12.41 -28.09 13.09
C GLU A 106 -11.03 -28.43 12.50
N HIS A 107 -10.51 -27.55 11.66
CA HIS A 107 -9.19 -27.74 11.06
C HIS A 107 -8.05 -27.64 12.10
N TYR A 108 -8.14 -26.71 13.04
CA TYR A 108 -7.18 -26.56 14.15
C TYR A 108 -7.16 -27.80 15.06
N ASN A 109 -8.32 -28.38 15.32
CA ASN A 109 -8.44 -29.59 16.14
C ASN A 109 -7.89 -30.83 15.41
N LEU A 110 -8.08 -30.94 14.09
CA LEU A 110 -7.50 -32.02 13.28
C LEU A 110 -5.97 -32.00 13.29
N SER A 111 -5.36 -30.82 13.40
CA SER A 111 -3.90 -30.66 13.51
C SER A 111 -3.38 -30.68 14.95
N ASN A 112 -4.22 -31.02 15.94
CA ASN A 112 -3.92 -30.94 17.38
C ASN A 112 -3.34 -29.57 17.80
N GLY A 113 -3.70 -28.50 17.08
CA GLY A 113 -3.22 -27.15 17.32
C GLY A 113 -1.73 -26.92 17.07
N GLN A 114 -1.05 -27.83 16.37
CA GLN A 114 0.41 -27.78 16.20
C GLN A 114 0.88 -27.08 14.92
N THR A 115 0.02 -26.97 13.90
CA THR A 115 0.42 -26.45 12.58
C THR A 115 -0.54 -25.39 12.06
N LEU A 116 0.02 -24.35 11.45
CA LEU A 116 -0.75 -23.40 10.67
C LEU A 116 -1.24 -24.07 9.37
N PRO A 117 -2.46 -23.76 8.89
CA PRO A 117 -2.98 -24.32 7.63
C PRO A 117 -2.06 -23.95 6.47
N CYS A 118 -1.71 -24.91 5.60
CA CYS A 118 -0.97 -24.61 4.38
C CYS A 118 -1.89 -24.03 3.28
N PHE A 119 -1.34 -23.68 2.12
CA PHE A 119 -2.11 -23.13 1.01
C PHE A 119 -3.28 -24.05 0.59
N GLN A 120 -3.05 -25.35 0.47
CA GLN A 120 -4.09 -26.32 0.10
C GLN A 120 -5.17 -26.45 1.18
N ASP A 121 -4.76 -26.44 2.46
CA ASP A 121 -5.71 -26.45 3.58
C ASP A 121 -6.62 -25.22 3.55
N LEU A 122 -6.05 -24.05 3.30
CA LEU A 122 -6.79 -22.80 3.20
C LEU A 122 -7.77 -22.80 2.02
N GLN A 123 -7.42 -23.42 0.89
CA GLN A 123 -8.35 -23.58 -0.23
C GLN A 123 -9.55 -24.47 0.17
N GLN A 124 -9.32 -25.57 0.89
CA GLN A 124 -10.38 -26.45 1.37
C GLN A 124 -11.29 -25.74 2.39
N ILE A 125 -10.69 -25.01 3.34
CA ILE A 125 -11.41 -24.21 4.33
C ILE A 125 -12.29 -23.17 3.61
N LEU A 126 -11.72 -22.46 2.63
CA LEU A 126 -12.46 -21.47 1.85
C LEU A 126 -13.63 -22.09 1.11
N GLU A 127 -13.44 -23.24 0.44
CA GLU A 127 -14.51 -23.95 -0.26
C GLU A 127 -15.66 -24.33 0.69
N GLN A 128 -15.34 -24.84 1.89
CA GLN A 128 -16.35 -25.16 2.90
C GLN A 128 -17.10 -23.92 3.39
N LEU A 129 -16.40 -22.81 3.67
CA LEU A 129 -17.01 -21.54 4.08
C LEU A 129 -17.94 -21.00 3.00
N LEU A 130 -17.55 -21.05 1.73
CA LEU A 130 -18.39 -20.60 0.62
C LEU A 130 -19.69 -21.40 0.54
N ARG A 131 -19.66 -22.71 0.82
CA ARG A 131 -20.87 -23.56 0.86
C ARG A 131 -21.77 -23.23 2.04
N GLU A 132 -21.21 -22.94 3.21
CA GLU A 132 -21.98 -22.57 4.42
C GLU A 132 -22.67 -21.20 4.29
N ILE A 133 -21.97 -20.24 3.70
CA ILE A 133 -22.43 -18.86 3.56
C ILE A 133 -23.39 -18.71 2.38
N GLY A 134 -23.12 -19.40 1.27
CA GLY A 134 -23.83 -19.22 0.01
C GLY A 134 -23.34 -17.98 -0.74
N ARG A 135 -24.16 -16.90 -0.78
CA ARG A 135 -23.89 -15.74 -1.63
C ARG A 135 -22.72 -14.91 -1.11
N THR A 136 -21.62 -14.88 -1.86
CA THR A 136 -20.35 -14.28 -1.40
C THR A 136 -19.74 -13.37 -2.45
N TYR A 137 -19.16 -12.25 -2.01
CA TYR A 137 -18.37 -11.34 -2.83
C TYR A 137 -16.92 -11.32 -2.34
N ILE A 138 -15.97 -11.57 -3.24
CA ILE A 138 -14.53 -11.46 -2.96
C ILE A 138 -13.93 -10.39 -3.86
N ILE A 139 -13.24 -9.42 -3.26
CA ILE A 139 -12.61 -8.29 -3.94
C ILE A 139 -11.11 -8.35 -3.71
N LEU A 140 -10.30 -8.55 -4.76
CA LEU A 140 -8.85 -8.38 -4.68
C LEU A 140 -8.41 -7.16 -5.49
N ASP A 141 -7.86 -6.17 -4.81
CA ASP A 141 -7.38 -4.95 -5.43
C ASP A 141 -5.88 -5.00 -5.71
N ALA A 142 -5.47 -4.39 -6.83
CA ALA A 142 -4.09 -4.23 -7.25
C ALA A 142 -3.32 -5.55 -7.42
N LEU A 143 -3.91 -6.55 -8.09
CA LEU A 143 -3.26 -7.85 -8.35
C LEU A 143 -1.88 -7.72 -9.01
N ASP A 144 -1.63 -6.64 -9.76
CA ASP A 144 -0.31 -6.37 -10.34
C ASP A 144 0.80 -6.04 -9.33
N GLU A 145 0.43 -5.81 -8.07
CA GLU A 145 1.34 -5.62 -6.94
C GLU A 145 1.60 -6.92 -6.18
N CYS A 146 0.99 -8.04 -6.57
CA CYS A 146 1.38 -9.38 -6.11
C CYS A 146 2.80 -9.72 -6.59
N ASP A 147 3.56 -10.46 -5.78
CA ASP A 147 4.88 -10.94 -6.20
C ASP A 147 4.74 -11.80 -7.46
N VAL A 148 5.60 -11.55 -8.44
CA VAL A 148 5.62 -12.29 -9.71
C VAL A 148 5.92 -13.77 -9.48
N GLY A 149 6.71 -14.10 -8.44
CA GLY A 149 6.99 -15.49 -8.07
C GLY A 149 5.76 -16.26 -7.55
N GLU A 150 4.70 -15.56 -7.16
CA GLU A 150 3.46 -16.14 -6.64
C GLU A 150 2.36 -16.24 -7.72
N PHE A 151 2.66 -15.83 -8.96
CA PHE A 151 1.65 -15.72 -10.01
C PHE A 151 0.94 -17.05 -10.32
N ASP A 152 1.69 -18.16 -10.34
CA ASP A 152 1.11 -19.49 -10.58
C ASP A 152 0.11 -19.86 -9.46
N GLN A 153 0.45 -19.58 -8.20
CA GLN A 153 -0.47 -19.80 -7.07
C GLN A 153 -1.72 -18.92 -7.14
N LEU A 154 -1.59 -17.69 -7.63
CA LEU A 154 -2.72 -16.80 -7.83
C LEU A 154 -3.67 -17.35 -8.91
N VAL A 155 -3.14 -17.82 -10.03
CA VAL A 155 -3.91 -18.44 -11.11
C VAL A 155 -4.58 -19.71 -10.62
N ASP A 156 -3.89 -20.53 -9.83
CA ASP A 156 -4.44 -21.73 -9.21
C ASP A 156 -5.60 -21.40 -8.26
N LEU A 157 -5.46 -20.36 -7.43
CA LEU A 157 -6.53 -19.89 -6.55
C LEU A 157 -7.76 -19.42 -7.34
N VAL A 158 -7.57 -18.59 -8.38
CA VAL A 158 -8.67 -18.09 -9.21
C VAL A 158 -9.35 -19.23 -9.99
N SER A 159 -8.56 -20.19 -10.46
CA SER A 159 -9.07 -21.39 -11.13
C SER A 159 -9.90 -22.26 -10.19
N ALA A 160 -9.43 -22.47 -8.96
CA ALA A 160 -10.18 -23.19 -7.92
C ALA A 160 -11.51 -22.49 -7.59
N LEU A 161 -11.49 -21.16 -7.38
CA LEU A 161 -12.69 -20.36 -7.13
C LEU A 161 -13.73 -20.48 -8.27
N ARG A 162 -13.26 -20.58 -9.52
CA ARG A 162 -14.13 -20.80 -10.67
C ARG A 162 -14.75 -22.20 -10.65
N ALA A 163 -13.93 -23.22 -10.37
CA ALA A 163 -14.31 -24.63 -10.38
C ALA A 163 -15.36 -24.98 -9.32
N TRP A 164 -15.41 -24.29 -8.18
CA TRP A 164 -16.35 -24.55 -7.08
C TRP A 164 -17.80 -24.19 -7.44
N ALA A 165 -18.43 -24.95 -8.35
CA ALA A 165 -19.61 -24.59 -9.13
C ALA A 165 -20.92 -24.38 -8.35
N GLU A 166 -20.97 -24.76 -7.08
CA GLU A 166 -22.22 -24.91 -6.32
C GLU A 166 -22.69 -23.65 -5.58
N THR A 167 -21.86 -22.60 -5.49
CA THR A 167 -22.16 -21.39 -4.69
C THR A 167 -22.28 -20.12 -5.54
N PRO A 168 -23.21 -19.20 -5.22
CA PRO A 168 -23.30 -17.88 -5.85
C PRO A 168 -22.10 -17.00 -5.46
N LEU A 169 -20.99 -17.17 -6.17
CA LEU A 169 -19.74 -16.45 -5.95
C LEU A 169 -19.59 -15.29 -6.94
N HIS A 170 -19.29 -14.12 -6.39
CA HIS A 170 -19.01 -12.91 -7.13
C HIS A 170 -17.57 -12.46 -6.90
N LEU A 171 -16.76 -12.44 -7.96
CA LEU A 171 -15.35 -12.10 -7.87
C LEU A 171 -15.09 -10.77 -8.57
N LEU A 172 -14.39 -9.88 -7.87
CA LEU A 172 -13.93 -8.60 -8.38
C LEU A 172 -12.42 -8.49 -8.24
N PHE A 173 -11.74 -8.23 -9.35
CA PHE A 173 -10.30 -8.03 -9.36
C PHE A 173 -9.96 -6.68 -9.96
N THR A 174 -8.95 -5.99 -9.44
CA THR A 174 -8.36 -4.84 -10.13
C THR A 174 -6.89 -5.11 -10.44
N SER A 175 -6.44 -4.74 -11.63
CA SER A 175 -5.05 -4.93 -12.04
C SER A 175 -4.65 -3.95 -13.15
N GLN A 176 -3.36 -3.62 -13.23
CA GLN A 176 -2.75 -3.04 -14.42
C GLN A 176 -2.60 -4.09 -15.54
N PRO A 177 -2.64 -3.66 -16.81
CA PRO A 177 -2.53 -4.55 -17.97
C PRO A 177 -1.10 -5.11 -18.12
N ARG A 178 -0.70 -6.13 -17.34
CA ARG A 178 0.55 -6.86 -17.62
C ARG A 178 0.25 -8.13 -18.42
N PRO A 179 1.13 -8.52 -19.36
CA PRO A 179 0.94 -9.72 -20.19
C PRO A 179 0.57 -10.96 -19.37
N VAL A 180 1.29 -11.17 -18.27
CA VAL A 180 1.09 -12.29 -17.35
C VAL A 180 -0.36 -12.39 -16.84
N PHE A 181 -0.96 -11.27 -16.40
CA PHE A 181 -2.35 -11.24 -15.94
C PHE A 181 -3.35 -11.34 -17.10
N THR A 182 -3.03 -10.78 -18.27
CA THR A 182 -3.94 -10.89 -19.43
C THR A 182 -4.02 -12.31 -19.99
N GLU A 183 -2.93 -13.07 -19.90
CA GLU A 183 -2.86 -14.47 -20.33
C GLU A 183 -3.44 -15.41 -19.27
N GLY A 184 -3.04 -15.27 -18.00
CA GLY A 184 -3.53 -16.15 -16.93
C GLY A 184 -5.01 -15.98 -16.60
N PHE A 185 -5.63 -14.88 -17.00
CA PHE A 185 -7.07 -14.63 -16.84
C PHE A 185 -7.84 -14.67 -18.17
N GLU A 186 -7.30 -15.35 -19.18
CA GLU A 186 -8.00 -15.54 -20.45
C GLU A 186 -9.38 -16.22 -20.24
N GLY A 187 -10.40 -15.67 -20.92
CA GLY A 187 -11.79 -16.13 -20.78
C GLY A 187 -12.55 -15.56 -19.57
N ILE A 188 -11.93 -14.70 -18.76
CA ILE A 188 -12.62 -13.92 -17.72
C ILE A 188 -13.08 -12.56 -18.28
N PRO A 189 -14.34 -12.13 -18.07
CA PRO A 189 -14.78 -10.81 -18.50
C PRO A 189 -13.92 -9.69 -17.90
N CYS A 190 -13.22 -8.95 -18.75
CA CYS A 190 -12.37 -7.84 -18.37
C CYS A 190 -12.97 -6.50 -18.84
N ILE A 191 -13.05 -5.53 -17.92
CA ILE A 191 -13.56 -4.18 -18.16
C ILE A 191 -12.37 -3.22 -18.19
N PRO A 192 -11.96 -2.72 -19.38
CA PRO A 192 -10.84 -1.80 -19.49
C PRO A 192 -11.25 -0.38 -19.10
N LEU A 193 -11.06 -0.02 -17.82
CA LEU A 193 -11.55 1.25 -17.24
C LEU A 193 -11.08 2.51 -17.99
N GLY A 194 -9.89 2.48 -18.59
CA GLY A 194 -9.37 3.63 -19.34
C GLY A 194 -10.22 4.08 -20.54
N PHE A 195 -11.10 3.22 -21.07
CA PHE A 195 -12.06 3.61 -22.11
C PHE A 195 -13.37 4.17 -21.57
N TYR A 196 -13.67 3.92 -20.30
CA TYR A 196 -14.93 4.32 -19.66
C TYR A 196 -14.80 5.61 -18.86
N VAL A 197 -13.59 5.96 -18.41
CA VAL A 197 -13.36 7.26 -17.78
C VAL A 197 -13.38 8.35 -18.85
N THR A 198 -14.45 9.13 -18.85
CA THR A 198 -14.61 10.23 -19.80
C THR A 198 -13.97 11.51 -19.29
N GLU A 199 -13.73 12.46 -20.19
CA GLU A 199 -13.36 13.81 -19.80
C GLU A 199 -14.43 14.47 -18.92
N GLU A 200 -15.71 14.12 -19.10
CA GLU A 200 -16.82 14.61 -18.27
C GLU A 200 -16.71 14.14 -16.82
N ASP A 201 -16.30 12.90 -16.58
CA ASP A 201 -16.05 12.38 -15.23
C ASP A 201 -14.93 13.15 -14.54
N ILE A 202 -13.86 13.45 -15.28
CA ILE A 202 -12.75 14.26 -14.79
C ILE A 202 -13.20 15.70 -14.51
N ARG A 203 -14.00 16.32 -15.40
CA ARG A 203 -14.57 17.67 -15.18
C ARG A 203 -15.41 17.70 -13.91
N PHE A 204 -16.25 16.69 -13.69
CA PHE A 204 -17.07 16.59 -12.49
C PHE A 204 -16.21 16.49 -11.23
N PHE A 205 -15.20 15.60 -11.24
CA PHE A 205 -14.25 15.45 -10.13
C PHE A 205 -13.54 16.77 -9.79
N ILE A 206 -12.97 17.44 -10.79
CA ILE A 206 -12.25 18.71 -10.59
C ILE A 206 -13.21 19.80 -10.08
N GLY A 207 -14.40 19.90 -10.67
CA GLY A 207 -15.41 20.86 -10.27
C GLY A 207 -15.86 20.67 -8.82
N ASP A 208 -16.03 19.43 -8.37
CA ASP A 208 -16.35 19.11 -6.98
C ASP A 208 -15.18 19.45 -6.03
N GLU A 209 -13.96 19.09 -6.39
CA GLU A 209 -12.74 19.42 -5.64
C GLU A 209 -12.58 20.94 -5.42
N ILE A 210 -12.75 21.74 -6.48
CA ILE A 210 -12.66 23.21 -6.41
C ILE A 210 -13.74 23.82 -5.50
N LYS A 211 -14.96 23.29 -5.56
CA LYS A 211 -16.09 23.77 -4.74
C LYS A 211 -15.95 23.40 -3.28
N THR A 212 -15.50 22.18 -3.00
CA THR A 212 -15.45 21.61 -1.66
C THR A 212 -14.25 22.12 -0.88
N LYS A 213 -13.05 22.19 -1.48
CA LYS A 213 -11.82 22.52 -0.78
C LYS A 213 -11.57 24.03 -0.73
N SER A 214 -11.41 24.56 0.48
CA SER A 214 -11.20 25.99 0.74
C SER A 214 -10.02 26.59 -0.03
N LYS A 215 -8.94 25.83 -0.23
CA LYS A 215 -7.73 26.28 -0.92
C LYS A 215 -7.95 26.72 -2.38
N TYR A 216 -9.01 26.25 -3.03
CA TYR A 216 -9.31 26.53 -4.44
C TYR A 216 -10.38 27.61 -4.66
N LYS A 217 -11.16 27.94 -3.62
CA LYS A 217 -12.30 28.87 -3.74
C LYS A 217 -11.94 30.26 -4.24
N GLN A 218 -10.70 30.70 -3.98
CA GLN A 218 -10.18 32.01 -4.36
C GLN A 218 -9.77 32.13 -5.84
N TRP A 219 -9.73 31.03 -6.59
CA TRP A 219 -9.36 31.05 -8.00
C TRP A 219 -10.43 31.71 -8.86
N ARG A 220 -10.01 32.61 -9.75
CA ARG A 220 -10.85 33.20 -10.81
C ARG A 220 -10.78 32.30 -12.06
N GLY A 221 -11.85 32.28 -12.85
CA GLY A 221 -11.88 31.49 -14.09
C GLY A 221 -11.90 29.97 -13.85
N GLN A 222 -12.59 29.52 -12.78
CA GLN A 222 -12.64 28.09 -12.41
C GLN A 222 -13.10 27.20 -13.56
N ASP A 223 -14.05 27.66 -14.38
CA ASP A 223 -14.52 26.89 -15.54
C ASP A 223 -13.40 26.62 -16.57
N GLN A 224 -12.54 27.61 -16.82
CA GLN A 224 -11.39 27.43 -17.73
C GLN A 224 -10.34 26.50 -17.13
N ILE A 225 -10.13 26.57 -15.81
CA ILE A 225 -9.22 25.67 -15.09
C ILE A 225 -9.74 24.22 -15.19
N VAL A 226 -11.04 24.00 -14.92
CA VAL A 226 -11.69 22.69 -15.03
C VAL A 226 -11.50 22.13 -16.44
N GLU A 227 -11.81 22.91 -17.47
CA GLU A 227 -11.71 22.46 -18.85
C GLU A 227 -10.28 22.06 -19.23
N ARG A 228 -9.31 22.91 -18.88
CA ARG A 228 -7.92 22.71 -19.29
C ARG A 228 -7.25 21.55 -18.57
N ILE A 229 -7.53 21.39 -17.27
CA ILE A 229 -7.04 20.23 -16.51
C ILE A 229 -7.72 18.95 -17.01
N ALA A 230 -9.04 18.95 -17.24
CA ALA A 230 -9.75 17.76 -17.71
C ALA A 230 -9.18 17.25 -19.04
N ARG A 231 -8.98 18.15 -20.00
CA ARG A 231 -8.38 17.84 -21.30
C ARG A 231 -6.95 17.31 -21.19
N LYS A 232 -6.14 17.91 -20.31
CA LYS A 232 -4.74 17.48 -20.06
C LYS A 232 -4.64 16.15 -19.33
N SER A 233 -5.64 15.81 -18.52
CA SER A 233 -5.60 14.64 -17.65
C SER A 233 -5.76 13.31 -18.37
N LYS A 234 -6.24 13.31 -19.63
CA LYS A 234 -6.36 12.10 -20.48
C LYS A 234 -7.04 10.93 -19.76
N GLY A 235 -8.10 11.19 -19.00
CA GLY A 235 -8.84 10.18 -18.23
C GLY A 235 -8.16 9.70 -16.94
N MET A 236 -7.13 10.40 -16.45
CA MET A 236 -6.39 10.04 -15.24
C MET A 236 -6.75 10.97 -14.08
N PHE A 237 -7.52 10.48 -13.10
CA PHE A 237 -7.86 11.24 -11.90
C PHE A 237 -6.61 11.66 -11.11
N ARG A 238 -5.60 10.80 -11.06
CA ARG A 238 -4.32 11.10 -10.41
C ARG A 238 -3.62 12.30 -11.05
N LEU A 239 -3.58 12.38 -12.38
CA LEU A 239 -2.99 13.52 -13.07
C LEU A 239 -3.81 14.78 -12.80
N ALA A 240 -5.15 14.70 -12.88
CA ALA A 240 -6.03 15.82 -12.57
C ALA A 240 -5.78 16.39 -11.15
N GLY A 241 -5.69 15.51 -10.15
CA GLY A 241 -5.38 15.89 -8.77
C GLY A 241 -3.98 16.51 -8.63
N CYS A 242 -2.97 15.95 -9.30
CA CYS A 242 -1.61 16.49 -9.30
C CYS A 242 -1.52 17.87 -9.97
N LEU A 243 -2.23 18.10 -11.08
CA LEU A 243 -2.31 19.40 -11.75
C LEU A 243 -3.03 20.44 -10.88
N LEU A 244 -4.10 20.05 -10.17
CA LEU A 244 -4.74 20.89 -9.16
C LEU A 244 -3.78 21.27 -8.04
N LEU A 245 -2.97 20.33 -7.55
CA LEU A 245 -1.93 20.61 -6.55
C LEU A 245 -0.86 21.56 -7.08
N GLU A 246 -0.42 21.39 -8.34
CA GLU A 246 0.56 22.28 -8.95
C GLU A 246 0.07 23.73 -9.01
N LEU A 247 -1.20 23.94 -9.40
CA LEU A 247 -1.85 25.25 -9.38
C LEU A 247 -2.06 25.78 -7.96
N ALA A 248 -2.31 24.91 -6.98
CA ALA A 248 -2.46 25.30 -5.56
C ALA A 248 -1.23 26.01 -5.01
N ARG A 249 -0.06 25.68 -5.54
CA ARG A 249 1.22 26.27 -5.14
C ARG A 249 1.40 27.69 -5.69
N CYS A 250 0.58 28.13 -6.65
CA CYS A 250 0.63 29.49 -7.17
C CYS A 250 0.00 30.47 -6.17
N LYS A 251 0.84 31.17 -5.40
CA LYS A 251 0.41 32.22 -4.46
C LYS A 251 -0.17 33.49 -5.14
N ARG A 252 0.07 33.69 -6.43
CA ARG A 252 -0.37 34.87 -7.20
C ARG A 252 -1.15 34.45 -8.44
N THR A 253 -2.19 35.21 -8.79
CA THR A 253 -3.08 34.93 -9.93
C THR A 253 -2.37 35.01 -11.29
N ASN A 254 -1.42 35.94 -11.47
CA ASN A 254 -0.66 36.03 -12.72
C ASN A 254 0.22 34.80 -12.98
N LYS A 255 0.80 34.21 -11.92
CA LYS A 255 1.52 32.93 -12.02
C LYS A 255 0.59 31.74 -12.25
N LEU A 256 -0.69 31.86 -11.90
CA LEU A 256 -1.67 30.81 -12.15
C LEU A 256 -1.91 30.64 -13.65
N GLU A 257 -2.09 31.74 -14.39
CA GLU A 257 -2.26 31.73 -15.85
C GLU A 257 -1.04 31.18 -16.57
N GLU A 258 0.17 31.59 -16.16
CA GLU A 258 1.44 31.09 -16.72
C GLU A 258 1.62 29.57 -16.53
N VAL A 259 1.31 29.05 -15.34
CA VAL A 259 1.38 27.59 -15.07
C VAL A 259 0.27 26.85 -15.83
N LEU A 260 -0.92 27.45 -15.91
CA LEU A 260 -2.04 26.90 -16.68
C LEU A 260 -1.71 26.82 -18.18
N GLU A 261 -0.91 27.76 -18.70
CA GLU A 261 -0.38 27.71 -20.06
C GLU A 261 0.60 26.57 -20.28
N ASN A 262 1.48 26.36 -19.30
CA ASN A 262 2.54 25.38 -19.35
C ASN A 262 2.26 24.16 -18.47
N LEU A 263 1.04 23.60 -18.51
CA LEU A 263 0.71 22.41 -17.73
C LEU A 263 1.48 21.16 -18.21
N PRO A 264 1.99 20.34 -17.27
CA PRO A 264 2.57 19.05 -17.57
C PRO A 264 1.66 18.15 -18.41
N ASN A 265 2.27 17.30 -19.23
CA ASN A 265 1.56 16.39 -20.13
C ASN A 265 1.28 15.01 -19.55
N ASP A 266 1.99 14.65 -18.49
CA ASP A 266 1.92 13.36 -17.81
C ASP A 266 2.38 13.48 -16.34
N LEU A 267 2.26 12.37 -15.60
CA LEU A 267 2.62 12.31 -14.19
C LEU A 267 4.12 12.52 -13.94
N PHE A 268 4.99 12.06 -14.85
CA PHE A 268 6.44 12.11 -14.66
C PHE A 268 6.93 13.56 -14.77
N GLU A 269 6.42 14.33 -15.72
CA GLU A 269 6.66 15.77 -15.79
C GLU A 269 6.17 16.50 -14.52
N VAL A 270 5.00 16.12 -13.96
CA VAL A 270 4.53 16.71 -12.69
C VAL A 270 5.49 16.38 -11.55
N TYR A 271 5.90 15.12 -11.41
CA TYR A 271 6.82 14.70 -10.36
C TYR A 271 8.19 15.36 -10.50
N GLU A 272 8.70 15.51 -11.72
CA GLU A 272 9.92 16.27 -12.00
C GLU A 272 9.80 17.70 -11.48
N ARG A 273 8.69 18.38 -11.75
CA ARG A 273 8.44 19.75 -11.26
C ARG A 273 8.28 19.82 -9.76
N PHE A 274 7.71 18.81 -9.12
CA PHE A 274 7.62 18.75 -7.67
C PHE A 274 9.00 18.63 -7.04
N LEU A 275 9.87 17.79 -7.58
CA LEU A 275 11.24 17.60 -7.08
C LEU A 275 12.17 18.78 -7.39
N LYS A 276 12.05 19.40 -8.56
CA LYS A 276 12.83 20.59 -8.93
C LYS A 276 12.57 21.83 -8.09
N LYS A 277 11.42 21.89 -7.42
CA LYS A 277 11.05 22.98 -6.52
C LYS A 277 11.73 22.88 -5.15
N ILE A 278 12.45 21.78 -4.89
CA ILE A 278 13.30 21.63 -3.72
C ILE A 278 14.62 22.33 -4.06
N ASP A 279 14.87 23.50 -3.46
CA ASP A 279 16.08 24.27 -3.76
C ASP A 279 17.35 23.52 -3.30
N GLN A 280 18.49 23.82 -3.92
CA GLN A 280 19.77 23.20 -3.55
C GLN A 280 20.18 23.53 -2.10
N GLU A 281 19.75 24.69 -1.59
CA GLU A 281 19.89 25.09 -0.17
C GLU A 281 18.94 24.31 0.76
N ASP A 282 17.77 23.87 0.29
CA ASP A 282 16.85 23.02 1.04
C ASP A 282 17.38 21.59 1.18
N TRP A 283 18.11 21.09 0.18
CA TRP A 283 18.85 19.82 0.27
C TRP A 283 19.96 19.86 1.33
N VAL A 284 20.70 20.98 1.38
CA VAL A 284 21.67 21.23 2.46
C VAL A 284 20.95 21.33 3.80
N TYR A 285 19.73 21.88 3.86
CA TYR A 285 18.91 21.88 5.08
C TYR A 285 18.46 20.48 5.49
N VAL A 286 18.09 19.58 4.56
CA VAL A 286 17.79 18.18 4.87
C VAL A 286 19.04 17.48 5.43
N GLU A 287 20.20 17.65 4.79
CA GLU A 287 21.47 17.06 5.23
C GLU A 287 21.98 17.69 6.56
N ALA A 288 21.83 19.00 6.74
CA ALA A 288 22.21 19.73 7.93
C ALA A 288 21.24 19.52 9.10
N THR A 289 19.95 19.32 8.85
CA THR A 289 18.99 18.93 9.90
C THR A 289 19.34 17.55 10.44
N LEU A 290 19.70 16.62 9.56
CA LEU A 290 20.18 15.29 9.95
C LEU A 290 21.53 15.36 10.69
N ARG A 291 22.38 16.36 10.42
CA ARG A 291 23.70 16.53 11.07
C ARG A 291 23.72 17.42 12.33
N TYR A 292 22.89 18.45 12.45
CA TYR A 292 23.11 19.57 13.39
C TYR A 292 21.97 19.89 14.38
N ARG A 293 21.13 18.90 14.76
CA ARG A 293 20.22 19.03 15.93
C ARG A 293 19.31 20.27 15.91
N ARG A 294 18.88 20.77 14.75
CA ARG A 294 17.70 21.65 14.69
C ARG A 294 16.48 20.76 14.50
N LYS A 295 15.40 21.02 15.25
CA LYS A 295 14.06 20.55 14.87
C LYS A 295 13.80 21.07 13.46
N ALA A 296 14.00 20.26 12.42
CA ALA A 296 13.24 20.51 11.22
C ALA A 296 11.78 20.41 11.64
N ASN A 297 11.01 21.45 11.33
CA ASN A 297 9.57 21.28 11.34
C ASN A 297 9.29 20.22 10.28
N THR A 298 8.87 19.02 10.69
CA THR A 298 8.44 17.95 9.79
C THR A 298 7.44 18.45 8.73
N THR A 299 6.70 19.51 9.05
CA THR A 299 5.85 20.30 8.17
C THR A 299 6.54 20.74 6.86
N THR A 300 7.82 21.14 6.86
CA THR A 300 8.49 21.63 5.63
C THR A 300 8.74 20.51 4.62
N ILE A 301 9.03 19.29 5.07
CA ILE A 301 9.23 18.14 4.15
C ILE A 301 7.89 17.77 3.48
N PHE A 302 6.79 17.77 4.22
CA PHE A 302 5.47 17.52 3.65
C PHE A 302 5.02 18.62 2.69
N ASP A 303 5.38 19.88 2.96
CA ASP A 303 5.11 20.99 2.05
C ASP A 303 5.92 20.85 0.75
N TRP A 304 7.19 20.41 0.82
CA TRP A 304 8.05 20.20 -0.34
C TRP A 304 7.59 19.01 -1.19
N LEU A 305 7.27 17.90 -0.54
CA LEU A 305 6.93 16.62 -1.18
C LEU A 305 5.42 16.39 -1.31
N GLU A 306 4.59 17.43 -1.16
CA GLU A 306 3.13 17.32 -1.30
C GLU A 306 2.80 16.70 -2.68
N GLY A 307 1.96 15.66 -2.68
CA GLY A 307 1.62 14.93 -3.91
C GLY A 307 2.62 13.83 -4.31
N LEU A 308 3.83 13.80 -3.75
CA LEU A 308 4.76 12.67 -3.85
C LEU A 308 4.65 11.73 -2.65
N ILE A 309 4.42 12.28 -1.45
CA ILE A 309 4.20 11.53 -0.22
C ILE A 309 2.86 11.87 0.43
N ILE A 310 2.38 10.96 1.28
CA ILE A 310 1.22 11.14 2.14
C ILE A 310 1.60 10.79 3.58
N GLU A 311 0.98 11.51 4.52
CA GLU A 311 1.02 11.22 5.94
C GLU A 311 -0.18 10.34 6.32
N ILE A 312 0.07 9.19 6.92
CA ILE A 312 -0.95 8.29 7.46
C ILE A 312 -0.85 8.35 8.98
N LYS A 313 -1.89 8.91 9.61
CA LYS A 313 -1.99 9.02 11.07
C LYS A 313 -2.70 7.78 11.60
N GLY A 314 -1.95 6.89 12.25
CA GLY A 314 -2.48 5.79 13.06
C GLY A 314 -2.76 6.23 14.50
N SER A 315 -3.34 5.34 15.30
CA SER A 315 -3.65 5.62 16.71
C SER A 315 -2.41 5.92 17.55
N ASN A 316 -1.28 5.27 17.26
CA ASN A 316 -0.02 5.39 18.03
C ASN A 316 1.20 5.76 17.17
N GLU A 317 1.07 5.87 15.85
CA GLU A 317 2.19 6.13 14.95
C GLU A 317 1.74 6.95 13.75
N THR A 318 2.58 7.92 13.35
CA THR A 318 2.47 8.60 12.06
C THR A 318 3.42 7.95 11.09
N ARG A 319 2.91 7.46 9.95
CA ARG A 319 3.71 6.84 8.89
C ARG A 319 3.71 7.73 7.66
N VAL A 320 4.86 7.80 6.99
CA VAL A 320 5.02 8.50 5.71
C VAL A 320 5.17 7.48 4.61
N GLN A 321 4.43 7.65 3.53
CA GLN A 321 4.45 6.74 2.39
C GLN A 321 4.40 7.49 1.07
N LEU A 322 4.80 6.83 -0.02
CA LEU A 322 4.57 7.35 -1.36
C LEU A 322 3.06 7.51 -1.59
N ALA A 323 2.70 8.62 -2.21
CA ALA A 323 1.31 9.01 -2.44
C ALA A 323 0.59 8.11 -3.45
N HIS A 324 1.34 7.43 -4.32
CA HIS A 324 0.82 6.49 -5.32
C HIS A 324 1.97 5.67 -5.94
N ALA A 325 1.69 4.45 -6.44
CA ALA A 325 2.66 3.58 -7.10
C ALA A 325 3.42 4.28 -8.25
N SER A 326 2.72 5.12 -9.03
CA SER A 326 3.34 5.89 -10.13
C SER A 326 4.47 6.84 -9.68
N VAL A 327 4.52 7.21 -8.40
CA VAL A 327 5.65 7.98 -7.84
C VAL A 327 6.88 7.07 -7.75
N GLN A 328 6.72 5.83 -7.29
CA GLN A 328 7.80 4.84 -7.28
C GLN A 328 8.28 4.56 -8.70
N ASP A 329 7.35 4.32 -9.64
CA ASP A 329 7.69 4.07 -11.05
C ASP A 329 8.55 5.19 -11.63
N TYR A 330 8.22 6.45 -11.31
CA TYR A 330 9.00 7.59 -11.74
C TYR A 330 10.39 7.62 -11.09
N LEU A 331 10.49 7.45 -9.77
CA LEU A 331 11.76 7.49 -9.04
C LEU A 331 12.73 6.39 -9.49
N LEU A 332 12.20 5.23 -9.91
CA LEU A 332 12.98 4.10 -10.43
C LEU A 332 13.20 4.18 -11.96
N SER A 333 12.69 5.20 -12.64
CA SER A 333 12.78 5.30 -14.10
C SER A 333 14.11 5.87 -14.59
N ASN A 334 14.50 5.48 -15.80
CA ASN A 334 15.64 6.09 -16.50
C ASN A 334 15.48 7.60 -16.71
N GLN A 335 14.23 8.10 -16.79
CA GLN A 335 13.98 9.53 -16.93
C GLN A 335 14.39 10.31 -15.67
N PHE A 336 14.11 9.76 -14.49
CA PHE A 336 14.59 10.33 -13.24
C PHE A 336 16.11 10.34 -13.19
N HIS A 337 16.76 9.21 -13.52
CA HIS A 337 18.21 9.11 -13.56
C HIS A 337 18.85 10.14 -14.50
N ALA A 338 18.35 10.24 -15.74
CA ALA A 338 18.85 11.20 -16.72
C ALA A 338 18.69 12.66 -16.27
N LYS A 339 17.70 12.95 -15.41
CA LYS A 339 17.42 14.31 -14.94
C LYS A 339 18.23 14.72 -13.72
N PHE A 340 18.32 13.84 -12.73
CA PHE A 340 18.91 14.15 -11.43
C PHE A 340 20.33 13.58 -11.26
N GLY A 341 20.81 12.77 -12.21
CA GLY A 341 22.16 12.21 -12.19
C GLY A 341 22.40 11.20 -11.06
N CYS A 342 21.35 10.80 -10.35
CA CYS A 342 21.40 9.79 -9.31
C CYS A 342 20.56 8.58 -9.71
N ASP A 343 21.07 7.39 -9.43
CA ASP A 343 20.33 6.15 -9.59
C ASP A 343 19.74 5.76 -8.24
N LEU A 344 18.42 5.94 -8.09
CA LEU A 344 17.70 5.50 -6.91
C LEU A 344 17.52 3.98 -7.00
N ASN A 345 18.39 3.27 -6.31
CA ASN A 345 18.39 1.82 -6.26
C ASN A 345 17.93 1.34 -4.88
N GLU A 346 16.94 0.43 -4.84
CA GLU A 346 16.40 -0.11 -3.59
C GLU A 346 17.52 -0.68 -2.70
N GLY A 347 18.43 -1.49 -3.24
CA GLY A 347 19.55 -2.06 -2.49
C GLY A 347 20.48 -1.01 -1.89
N ARG A 348 20.77 0.08 -2.62
CA ARG A 348 21.57 1.20 -2.09
C ARG A 348 20.81 2.03 -1.05
N SER A 349 19.51 2.23 -1.23
CA SER A 349 18.65 2.87 -0.23
C SER A 349 18.64 2.04 1.06
N HIS A 350 18.53 0.71 0.96
CA HIS A 350 18.67 -0.18 2.11
C HIS A 350 20.07 -0.09 2.74
N THR A 351 21.15 0.04 1.95
CA THR A 351 22.50 0.30 2.49
C THR A 351 22.52 1.57 3.32
N PHE A 352 22.01 2.67 2.77
CA PHE A 352 22.01 3.97 3.46
C PHE A 352 21.16 3.93 4.74
N ILE A 353 19.97 3.33 4.70
CA ILE A 353 19.10 3.23 5.88
C ILE A 353 19.72 2.31 6.94
N ALA A 354 20.27 1.16 6.54
CA ALA A 354 20.95 0.25 7.47
C ALA A 354 22.15 0.93 8.14
N GLN A 355 22.99 1.60 7.37
CA GLN A 355 24.11 2.39 7.88
C GLN A 355 23.65 3.46 8.86
N THR A 356 22.64 4.26 8.48
CA THR A 356 22.06 5.30 9.32
C THR A 356 21.53 4.72 10.63
N CYS A 357 20.77 3.62 10.57
CA CYS A 357 20.25 2.97 11.77
C CYS A 357 21.38 2.46 12.66
N ILE A 358 22.35 1.71 12.11
CA ILE A 358 23.46 1.16 12.89
C ILE A 358 24.27 2.30 13.54
N SER A 359 24.63 3.35 12.79
CA SER A 359 25.35 4.51 13.34
C SER A 359 24.54 5.23 14.42
N TYR A 360 23.23 5.37 14.23
CA TYR A 360 22.34 5.97 15.22
C TYR A 360 22.25 5.15 16.50
N LEU A 361 22.26 3.81 16.40
CA LEU A 361 22.26 2.93 17.56
C LEU A 361 23.60 2.90 18.28
N LEU A 362 24.71 2.91 17.53
CA LEU A 362 26.07 2.96 18.09
C LEU A 362 26.30 4.25 18.90
N TYR A 363 25.68 5.36 18.52
CA TYR A 363 25.72 6.63 19.28
C TYR A 363 25.30 6.48 20.75
N PHE A 364 24.32 5.60 21.04
CA PHE A 364 23.84 5.40 22.41
C PHE A 364 24.75 4.54 23.28
N GLY A 365 25.86 4.05 22.72
CA GLY A 365 26.91 3.41 23.48
C GLY A 365 27.65 4.34 24.41
N ASP A 366 27.96 5.52 23.89
CA ASP A 366 28.63 6.59 24.63
C ASP A 366 27.61 7.47 25.37
N HIS A 367 26.32 7.32 25.06
CA HIS A 367 25.21 8.10 25.58
C HIS A 367 23.97 7.21 25.84
N PRO A 368 23.94 6.45 26.95
CA PRO A 368 22.84 5.52 27.24
C PRO A 368 21.47 6.20 27.18
N LEU A 369 20.50 5.53 26.54
CA LEU A 369 19.11 5.99 26.51
C LEU A 369 18.40 5.63 27.81
N GLU A 370 17.78 6.63 28.43
CA GLU A 370 16.83 6.43 29.52
C GLU A 370 15.40 6.43 28.95
N GLU A 371 14.49 5.65 29.55
CA GLU A 371 13.11 5.49 29.07
C GLU A 371 12.39 6.83 28.86
N GLU A 372 12.58 7.76 29.80
CA GLU A 372 12.00 9.11 29.78
C GLU A 372 12.52 9.97 28.61
N THR A 373 13.70 9.63 28.09
CA THR A 373 14.36 10.39 27.01
C THR A 373 14.09 9.82 25.62
N ILE A 374 13.57 8.59 25.50
CA ILE A 374 13.24 7.95 24.21
C ILE A 374 12.37 8.84 23.31
N PRO A 375 11.33 9.56 23.81
CA PRO A 375 10.54 10.46 22.97
C PRO A 375 11.35 11.57 22.29
N ASN A 376 12.53 11.92 22.81
CA ASN A 376 13.43 12.90 22.21
C ASN A 376 14.24 12.34 21.03
N TYR A 377 14.22 11.01 20.82
CA TYR A 377 14.97 10.29 19.80
C TYR A 377 14.01 9.55 18.86
N PRO A 378 13.34 10.25 17.93
CA PRO A 378 12.25 9.69 17.12
C PRO A 378 12.68 8.52 16.21
N LEU A 379 13.97 8.40 15.89
CA LEU A 379 14.50 7.31 15.07
C LEU A 379 14.92 6.09 15.90
N ALA A 380 15.06 6.19 17.23
CA ALA A 380 15.63 5.12 18.06
C ALA A 380 14.84 3.82 17.95
N VAL A 381 13.52 3.93 18.00
CA VAL A 381 12.59 2.80 17.91
C VAL A 381 12.66 2.13 16.54
N TYR A 382 12.58 2.93 15.48
CA TYR A 382 12.65 2.43 14.11
C TYR A 382 13.99 1.75 13.85
N ALA A 383 15.10 2.42 14.21
CA ALA A 383 16.44 1.91 14.03
C ALA A 383 16.61 0.57 14.76
N ALA A 384 16.20 0.47 16.03
CA ALA A 384 16.27 -0.77 16.82
C ALA A 384 15.50 -1.94 16.16
N ASN A 385 14.34 -1.64 15.57
CA ASN A 385 13.43 -2.65 15.03
C ASN A 385 13.78 -3.09 13.60
N GLN A 386 14.30 -2.17 12.77
CA GLN A 386 14.37 -2.35 11.32
C GLN A 386 15.79 -2.48 10.77
N TRP A 387 16.84 -2.13 11.53
CA TRP A 387 18.22 -2.11 11.02
C TRP A 387 18.65 -3.46 10.39
N CYS A 388 18.26 -4.58 11.01
CA CYS A 388 18.63 -5.92 10.54
C CYS A 388 17.90 -6.31 9.25
N ILE A 389 16.64 -5.90 9.11
CA ILE A 389 15.86 -6.10 7.88
C ILE A 389 16.49 -5.30 6.74
N HIS A 390 16.88 -4.04 6.99
CA HIS A 390 17.57 -3.25 5.97
C HIS A 390 18.95 -3.82 5.63
N LEU A 391 19.70 -4.31 6.61
CA LEU A 391 21.00 -4.95 6.38
C LEU A 391 20.87 -6.22 5.52
N LEU A 392 19.81 -7.01 5.70
CA LEU A 392 19.55 -8.20 4.88
C LEU A 392 19.20 -7.85 3.42
N GLN A 393 18.60 -6.69 3.18
CA GLN A 393 18.15 -6.26 1.86
C GLN A 393 19.15 -5.32 1.15
N CYS A 394 20.22 -4.90 1.83
CA CYS A 394 21.18 -3.96 1.25
C CYS A 394 22.16 -4.62 0.28
N HIS A 395 22.71 -3.78 -0.60
CA HIS A 395 23.72 -4.18 -1.58
C HIS A 395 25.10 -4.41 -0.93
N ASP A 396 25.50 -3.51 -0.02
CA ASP A 396 26.87 -3.46 0.50
C ASP A 396 26.99 -4.07 1.91
N ARG A 397 26.44 -5.28 2.09
CA ARG A 397 26.36 -5.96 3.40
C ARG A 397 27.72 -6.12 4.07
N ALA A 398 28.76 -6.41 3.29
CA ALA A 398 30.11 -6.64 3.79
C ALA A 398 30.68 -5.41 4.52
N ILE A 399 30.35 -4.20 4.05
CA ILE A 399 30.81 -2.95 4.65
C ILE A 399 30.11 -2.71 6.00
N LEU A 400 28.82 -3.01 6.07
CA LEU A 400 28.01 -2.79 7.27
C LEU A 400 28.13 -3.91 8.29
N PHE A 401 28.65 -5.08 7.92
CA PHE A 401 28.77 -6.24 8.80
C PHE A 401 29.65 -5.94 10.03
N GLY A 402 30.76 -5.23 9.87
CA GLY A 402 31.63 -4.86 10.99
C GLY A 402 30.91 -3.98 12.03
N ALA A 403 30.22 -2.94 11.56
CA ALA A 403 29.46 -2.04 12.43
C ALA A 403 28.25 -2.75 13.08
N ALA A 404 27.59 -3.65 12.35
CA ALA A 404 26.53 -4.49 12.88
C ALA A 404 27.05 -5.43 13.98
N MET A 405 28.23 -6.03 13.80
CA MET A 405 28.84 -6.90 14.81
C MET A 405 29.21 -6.12 16.07
N GLN A 406 29.75 -4.90 15.93
CA GLN A 406 30.03 -4.00 17.05
C GLN A 406 28.77 -3.70 17.89
N LEU A 407 27.61 -3.51 17.25
CA LEU A 407 26.33 -3.31 17.94
C LEU A 407 25.89 -4.56 18.73
N LEU A 408 26.28 -5.75 18.27
CA LEU A 408 25.95 -7.04 18.86
C LEU A 408 27.00 -7.56 19.85
N GLU A 409 28.06 -6.80 20.09
CA GLU A 409 29.07 -7.17 21.07
C GLU A 409 28.52 -7.06 22.49
N ASP A 410 28.77 -8.11 23.26
CA ASP A 410 28.08 -8.51 24.48
C ASP A 410 28.41 -7.63 25.70
N GLU A 411 29.56 -6.96 25.62
CA GLU A 411 30.03 -6.02 26.64
C GLU A 411 29.65 -4.57 26.32
N SER A 412 29.06 -4.32 25.14
CA SER A 412 28.73 -2.97 24.69
C SER A 412 27.56 -2.40 25.51
N GLN A 413 27.69 -1.16 25.99
CA GLN A 413 26.59 -0.46 26.66
C GLN A 413 25.44 -0.18 25.68
N GLN A 414 25.76 -0.09 24.38
CA GLN A 414 24.85 -0.01 23.23
C GLN A 414 23.82 -1.16 23.29
N TYR A 415 24.30 -2.40 23.39
CA TYR A 415 23.48 -3.60 23.41
C TYR A 415 22.58 -3.65 24.66
N LYS A 416 23.13 -3.29 25.83
CA LYS A 416 22.41 -3.30 27.10
C LYS A 416 21.31 -2.23 27.16
N ALA A 417 21.58 -1.00 26.71
CA ALA A 417 20.59 0.07 26.69
C ALA A 417 19.44 -0.22 25.70
N LEU A 418 19.74 -0.76 24.51
CA LEU A 418 18.72 -1.01 23.51
C LEU A 418 17.80 -2.20 23.85
N TRP A 419 18.40 -3.30 24.33
CA TRP A 419 17.68 -4.56 24.46
C TRP A 419 17.02 -4.72 25.83
N CYS A 420 17.53 -4.12 26.90
CA CYS A 420 16.86 -4.14 28.20
C CYS A 420 15.55 -3.33 28.21
N LEU A 421 15.42 -2.29 27.36
CA LEU A 421 14.22 -1.43 27.29
C LEU A 421 13.10 -1.98 26.41
N ARG A 422 13.38 -2.94 25.52
CA ARG A 422 12.42 -3.40 24.50
C ARG A 422 12.12 -4.90 24.52
N TRP A 423 12.76 -5.66 25.41
CA TRP A 423 12.62 -7.10 25.50
C TRP A 423 11.17 -7.56 25.74
N ASP A 424 10.39 -6.81 26.53
CA ASP A 424 9.00 -7.17 26.84
C ASP A 424 7.99 -6.76 25.75
N GLU A 425 8.33 -5.79 24.88
CA GLU A 425 7.45 -5.28 23.84
C GLU A 425 7.73 -5.85 22.44
N LEU A 426 8.95 -6.29 22.17
CA LEU A 426 9.33 -6.83 20.86
C LEU A 426 8.90 -8.29 20.75
N LYS A 427 7.68 -8.49 20.23
CA LYS A 427 7.28 -9.74 19.54
C LYS A 427 8.14 -9.93 18.28
N LEU A 428 9.45 -10.17 18.45
CA LEU A 428 10.35 -10.49 17.35
C LEU A 428 9.82 -11.76 16.65
N PRO A 429 9.75 -11.79 15.30
CA PRO A 429 9.36 -12.99 14.59
C PRO A 429 10.28 -14.15 14.97
N ALA A 430 9.68 -15.32 15.22
CA ALA A 430 10.41 -16.54 15.54
C ALA A 430 11.42 -16.84 14.43
N GLY A 431 12.72 -16.98 14.79
CA GLY A 431 13.78 -17.34 13.85
C GLY A 431 14.79 -16.24 13.50
N SER A 432 14.69 -15.02 14.05
CA SER A 432 15.78 -14.05 13.89
C SER A 432 17.02 -14.50 14.69
N PRO A 433 18.26 -14.30 14.19
CA PRO A 433 19.49 -14.64 14.93
C PRO A 433 19.59 -13.94 16.30
N LEU A 434 18.90 -12.80 16.44
CA LEU A 434 18.74 -12.04 17.68
C LEU A 434 17.81 -12.74 18.69
N HIS A 435 16.78 -13.44 18.22
CA HIS A 435 15.87 -14.23 19.06
C HIS A 435 16.62 -15.36 19.78
N PHE A 436 17.52 -16.06 19.08
CA PHE A 436 18.31 -17.16 19.66
C PHE A 436 19.39 -16.69 20.64
N ARG A 437 20.01 -15.53 20.40
CA ARG A 437 21.13 -15.04 21.22
C ARG A 437 20.69 -14.29 22.48
N ALA A 438 19.49 -13.70 22.47
CA ALA A 438 18.93 -13.02 23.63
C ALA A 438 18.11 -13.97 24.54
N ALA A 439 17.38 -14.94 23.97
CA ALA A 439 16.66 -15.97 24.75
C ALA A 439 17.60 -16.87 25.59
N THR A 440 18.83 -17.05 25.14
CA THR A 440 19.87 -17.82 25.87
C THR A 440 20.44 -17.07 27.07
N ARG A 441 20.30 -15.74 27.16
CA ARG A 441 20.88 -14.93 28.25
C ARG A 441 19.87 -14.51 29.32
N CYS A 442 18.62 -14.19 28.97
CA CYS A 442 17.58 -13.89 29.96
C CYS A 442 17.26 -15.09 30.88
N ARG A 443 17.53 -16.33 30.45
CA ARG A 443 17.43 -17.52 31.29
C ARG A 443 18.64 -17.74 32.22
N GLY A 444 19.75 -17.03 31.99
CA GLY A 444 21.01 -17.22 32.73
C GLY A 444 21.27 -16.21 33.84
N GLY A 445 20.37 -15.25 34.07
CA GLY A 445 20.64 -14.10 34.94
C GLY A 445 19.43 -13.61 35.72
N ASN A 446 18.74 -14.49 36.46
CA ASN A 446 18.00 -14.13 37.68
C ASN A 446 17.44 -15.40 38.35
N SER A 447 18.32 -16.14 39.04
CA SER A 447 17.93 -17.09 40.07
C SER A 447 17.54 -16.35 41.35
N ARG A 448 16.47 -15.55 41.29
CA ARG A 448 15.74 -15.05 42.48
C ARG A 448 14.27 -14.84 42.13
N PHE A 449 13.55 -15.94 41.92
CA PHE A 449 12.17 -16.01 42.38
C PHE A 449 12.12 -17.05 43.49
N SER A 450 11.92 -16.51 44.69
CA SER A 450 11.69 -17.21 45.93
C SER A 450 10.49 -18.15 45.82
N SER A 451 10.70 -19.37 46.33
CA SER A 451 9.68 -20.30 46.79
C SER A 451 8.48 -19.63 47.46
N SER A 452 7.29 -19.81 46.89
CA SER A 452 5.97 -19.98 47.54
C SER A 452 4.98 -20.44 46.50
#